data_AF-A0A7S2C6G8-F1
#
_entry.id   AF-A0A7S2C6G8-F1
#
_cell.length_a   1.000
_cell.length_b   1.000
_cell.length_c   1.000
_cell.angle_alpha   90.00
_cell.angle_beta   90.00
_cell.angle_gamma   90.00
#
_symmetry.space_group_name_H-M   'P 1'
#
loop_
_entity.id
_entity.type
_entity.pdbx_description
1 polymer ?
#
loop_
_entity_poly.entity_id
_entity_poly.type
_entity_poly.pdbx_seq_one_letter_code
_entity_poly.pdbx_strand_id
1 'polypeptide(L)'
;MVCGCVAVGCCTVLSAMTVRELAGLKAHVEAEHGRTGATYVDVAREAFGAPGAGLVYVLSLVCSLGVTSAYLVFISTTLHSLVPATSEGWLVLVTAVVVLPVTWLQDFALLSRLAEYGTYAVILGYSVTLSYAAGVAGHHRGPHPVAPLAQPAPSPTPKS
;
A
#
# COMPACT_ATOMS: atom_id res chain seq x y z
N MET A 1 11.79 -14.33 -5.07
CA MET A 1 11.09 -13.68 -6.19
C MET A 1 9.87 -14.47 -6.66
N VAL A 2 10.00 -15.75 -7.04
CA VAL A 2 8.86 -16.55 -7.55
C VAL A 2 7.67 -16.63 -6.58
N CYS A 3 7.92 -16.89 -5.28
CA CYS A 3 6.86 -16.94 -4.27
C CYS A 3 6.08 -15.60 -4.15
N GLY A 4 6.77 -14.46 -4.26
CA GLY A 4 6.12 -13.15 -4.23
C GLY A 4 5.24 -12.89 -5.46
N CYS A 5 5.73 -13.23 -6.66
CA CYS A 5 4.95 -13.08 -7.89
C CYS A 5 3.69 -13.97 -7.88
N VAL A 6 3.81 -15.20 -7.37
CA VAL A 6 2.67 -16.11 -7.22
C VAL A 6 1.66 -15.56 -6.20
N ALA A 7 2.12 -15.06 -5.05
CA ALA A 7 1.23 -14.48 -4.04
C ALA A 7 0.46 -13.26 -4.56
N VAL A 8 1.13 -12.34 -5.27
CA VAL A 8 0.50 -11.17 -5.89
C VAL A 8 -0.48 -11.59 -6.98
N GLY A 9 -0.10 -12.58 -7.81
CA GLY A 9 -0.98 -13.15 -8.82
C GLY A 9 -2.26 -13.73 -8.21
N CYS A 10 -2.13 -14.60 -7.21
CA CYS A 10 -3.26 -15.18 -6.49
C CYS A 10 -4.15 -14.10 -5.84
N CYS A 11 -3.55 -13.13 -5.16
CA CYS A 11 -4.29 -12.02 -4.54
C CYS A 11 -5.08 -11.22 -5.56
N THR A 12 -4.49 -10.94 -6.73
CA THR A 12 -5.15 -10.20 -7.82
C THR A 12 -6.34 -10.98 -8.37
N VAL A 13 -6.16 -12.29 -8.62
CA VAL A 13 -7.23 -13.15 -9.14
C VAL A 13 -8.38 -13.27 -8.14
N LEU A 14 -8.06 -13.53 -6.87
CA LEU A 14 -9.07 -13.61 -5.81
C LEU A 14 -9.84 -12.30 -5.67
N SER A 15 -9.14 -11.16 -5.67
CA SER A 15 -9.77 -9.84 -5.60
C SER A 15 -10.68 -9.58 -6.80
N ALA A 16 -10.25 -9.95 -8.02
CA ALA A 16 -11.06 -9.79 -9.23
C ALA A 16 -12.32 -10.68 -9.21
N MET A 17 -12.21 -11.92 -8.72
CA MET A 17 -13.35 -12.80 -8.54
C MET A 17 -14.34 -12.22 -7.52
N THR A 18 -13.85 -11.78 -6.35
CA THR A 18 -14.69 -11.17 -5.32
C THR A 18 -15.43 -9.95 -5.86
N VAL A 19 -14.76 -9.04 -6.56
CA VAL A 19 -15.39 -7.84 -7.13
C VAL A 19 -16.46 -8.21 -8.16
N ARG A 20 -16.25 -9.24 -8.98
CA ARG A 20 -17.23 -9.70 -9.97
C ARG A 20 -18.49 -10.25 -9.33
N GLU A 21 -18.34 -11.13 -8.34
CA GLU A 21 -19.48 -11.66 -7.58
C GLU A 21 -20.25 -10.54 -6.88
N LEU A 22 -19.53 -9.62 -6.24
CA LEU A 22 -20.13 -8.49 -5.54
C LEU A 22 -20.87 -7.54 -6.49
N ALA A 23 -20.34 -7.30 -7.69
CA ALA A 23 -21.00 -6.52 -8.72
C ALA A 23 -22.26 -7.22 -9.26
N GLY A 24 -22.23 -8.56 -9.41
CA GLY A 24 -23.38 -9.36 -9.78
C GLY A 24 -24.50 -9.32 -8.73
N LEU A 25 -24.16 -9.49 -7.46
CA LEU A 25 -25.13 -9.37 -6.35
C LEU A 25 -25.70 -7.95 -6.26
N LYS A 26 -24.86 -6.92 -6.42
CA LYS A 26 -25.33 -5.54 -6.41
C LYS A 26 -26.35 -5.29 -7.53
N ALA A 27 -26.06 -5.75 -8.75
CA ALA A 27 -26.98 -5.61 -9.89
C ALA A 27 -28.31 -6.34 -9.65
N HIS A 28 -28.28 -7.50 -8.99
CA HIS A 28 -29.49 -8.25 -8.64
C HIS A 28 -30.35 -7.49 -7.63
N VAL A 29 -29.75 -6.97 -6.56
CA VAL A 29 -30.44 -6.19 -5.52
C VAL A 29 -31.00 -4.87 -6.07
N GLU A 30 -30.26 -4.19 -6.94
CA GLU A 30 -30.75 -2.96 -7.59
C GLU A 30 -31.94 -3.24 -8.54
N ALA A 31 -31.95 -4.38 -9.22
CA ALA A 31 -33.05 -4.80 -10.09
C ALA A 31 -34.32 -5.16 -9.29
N GLU A 32 -34.17 -5.80 -8.14
CA GLU A 32 -35.30 -6.21 -7.29
C GLU A 32 -35.94 -5.04 -6.53
N HIS A 33 -35.14 -4.06 -6.10
CA HIS A 33 -35.60 -2.93 -5.29
C HIS A 33 -35.86 -1.64 -6.08
N GLY A 34 -35.51 -1.59 -7.38
CA GLY A 34 -35.72 -0.42 -8.24
C GLY A 34 -34.97 0.84 -7.77
N ARG A 35 -33.95 0.70 -6.91
CA ARG A 35 -33.13 1.79 -6.38
C ARG A 35 -31.77 1.76 -7.07
N THR A 36 -31.44 2.84 -7.77
CA THR A 36 -30.09 3.08 -8.28
C THR A 36 -29.17 3.50 -7.13
N GLY A 37 -28.09 2.75 -6.89
CA GLY A 37 -27.09 3.09 -5.86
C GLY A 37 -27.20 2.31 -4.56
N ALA A 38 -27.52 1.01 -4.62
CA ALA A 38 -27.51 0.17 -3.42
C ALA A 38 -26.10 0.13 -2.80
N THR A 39 -26.02 0.31 -1.48
CA THR A 39 -24.73 0.26 -0.77
C THR A 39 -24.35 -1.19 -0.47
N TYR A 40 -23.05 -1.46 -0.24
CA TYR A 40 -22.59 -2.81 0.12
C TYR A 40 -23.24 -3.37 1.39
N VAL A 41 -23.68 -2.47 2.29
CA VAL A 41 -24.41 -2.82 3.51
C VAL A 41 -25.82 -3.31 3.18
N ASP A 42 -26.47 -2.75 2.16
CA ASP A 42 -27.79 -3.18 1.70
C ASP A 42 -27.72 -4.56 1.03
N VAL A 43 -26.68 -4.79 0.22
CA VAL A 43 -26.43 -6.11 -0.41
C VAL A 43 -26.17 -7.18 0.66
N ALA A 44 -25.38 -6.84 1.69
CA ALA A 44 -25.12 -7.76 2.80
C ALA A 44 -26.37 -8.01 3.66
N ARG A 45 -27.23 -7.01 3.81
CA ARG A 45 -28.50 -7.13 4.54
C ARG A 45 -29.46 -8.08 3.83
N GLU A 46 -29.48 -8.07 2.51
CA GLU A 46 -30.31 -8.97 1.72
C GLU A 46 -29.76 -10.42 1.75
N ALA A 47 -28.44 -10.58 1.58
CA ALA A 47 -27.83 -11.90 1.53
C ALA A 47 -27.73 -12.62 2.89
N PHE A 48 -27.51 -11.88 3.99
CA PHE A 48 -27.19 -12.44 5.32
C PHE A 48 -28.09 -11.91 6.45
N GLY A 49 -29.07 -11.06 6.13
CA GLY A 49 -29.95 -10.42 7.11
C GLY A 49 -29.31 -9.26 7.88
N ALA A 50 -30.06 -8.72 8.84
CA ALA A 50 -29.64 -7.59 9.70
C ALA A 50 -28.28 -7.79 10.41
N PRO A 51 -27.95 -8.95 11.00
CA PRO A 51 -26.65 -9.13 11.66
C PRO A 51 -25.49 -9.16 10.65
N GLY A 52 -25.70 -9.68 9.44
CA GLY A 52 -24.68 -9.72 8.39
C GLY A 52 -24.30 -8.33 7.89
N ALA A 53 -25.29 -7.45 7.74
CA ALA A 53 -25.06 -6.04 7.37
C ALA A 53 -24.19 -5.31 8.40
N GLY A 54 -24.46 -5.52 9.70
CA GLY A 54 -23.67 -4.94 10.79
C GLY A 54 -22.22 -5.42 10.77
N LEU A 55 -21.99 -6.72 10.53
CA LEU A 55 -20.65 -7.28 10.46
C LEU A 55 -19.85 -6.73 9.28
N VAL A 56 -20.45 -6.66 8.08
CA VAL A 56 -19.78 -6.10 6.89
C VAL A 56 -19.44 -4.63 7.09
N TYR A 57 -20.33 -3.86 7.72
CA TYR A 57 -20.08 -2.46 8.06
C TYR A 57 -18.89 -2.29 9.01
N VAL A 58 -18.87 -3.02 10.12
CA VAL A 58 -17.76 -2.97 11.10
C VAL A 58 -16.46 -3.42 10.46
N LEU A 59 -16.46 -4.51 9.69
CA LEU A 59 -15.28 -5.02 9.03
C LEU A 59 -14.73 -4.03 7.99
N SER A 60 -15.61 -3.38 7.23
CA SER A 60 -15.23 -2.34 6.28
C SER A 60 -14.61 -1.13 6.99
N LEU A 61 -15.21 -0.69 8.09
CA LEU A 61 -14.65 0.41 8.91
C LEU A 61 -13.27 0.07 9.46
N VAL A 62 -13.11 -1.12 10.05
CA VAL A 62 -11.82 -1.57 10.58
C VAL A 62 -10.77 -1.67 9.48
N CYS A 63 -11.14 -2.17 8.30
CA CYS A 63 -10.27 -2.22 7.14
C CYS A 63 -9.82 -0.82 6.72
N SER A 64 -10.74 0.13 6.56
CA SER A 64 -10.42 1.51 6.18
C SER A 64 -9.52 2.21 7.20
N LEU A 65 -9.77 2.02 8.51
CA LEU A 65 -8.93 2.56 9.58
C LEU A 65 -7.52 1.94 9.57
N GLY A 66 -7.43 0.63 9.35
CA GLY A 66 -6.15 -0.07 9.24
C GLY A 66 -5.32 0.37 8.03
N VAL A 67 -5.96 0.56 6.88
CA VAL A 67 -5.30 1.09 5.68
C VAL A 67 -4.82 2.53 5.92
N THR A 68 -5.66 3.37 6.54
CA THR A 68 -5.31 4.76 6.84
C THR A 68 -4.12 4.85 7.79
N SER A 69 -4.09 4.02 8.85
CA SER A 69 -2.97 4.00 9.80
C SER A 69 -1.66 3.52 9.16
N ALA A 70 -1.72 2.48 8.32
CA ALA A 70 -0.55 2.00 7.58
C ALA A 70 0.02 3.09 6.64
N TYR A 71 -0.84 3.84 5.96
CA TYR A 71 -0.41 4.96 5.11
C TYR A 71 0.25 6.08 5.92
N LEU A 72 -0.29 6.44 7.09
CA LEU A 72 0.32 7.46 7.95
C LEU A 72 1.74 7.07 8.40
N VAL A 73 1.93 5.79 8.78
CA VAL A 73 3.25 5.26 9.15
C VAL A 73 4.19 5.31 7.95
N PHE A 74 3.73 4.87 6.77
CA PHE A 74 4.54 4.90 5.55
C PHE A 74 4.99 6.32 5.16
N ILE A 75 4.10 7.31 5.26
CA ILE A 75 4.44 8.72 5.01
C ILE A 75 5.46 9.20 6.03
N SER A 76 5.29 8.85 7.30
CA SER A 76 6.17 9.29 8.39
C SER A 76 7.58 8.71 8.25
N THR A 77 7.71 7.42 7.91
CA THR A 77 9.02 6.79 7.67
C THR A 77 9.71 7.36 6.42
N THR A 78 8.94 7.70 5.39
CA THR A 78 9.45 8.39 4.20
C THR A 78 9.95 9.78 4.54
N LEU A 79 9.19 10.56 5.31
CA LEU A 79 9.59 11.89 5.78
C LEU A 79 10.83 11.83 6.68
N HIS A 80 10.91 10.85 7.59
CA HIS A 80 12.08 10.65 8.43
C HIS A 80 13.33 10.32 7.60
N SER A 81 13.18 9.58 6.51
CA SER A 81 14.28 9.27 5.58
C SER A 81 14.77 10.51 4.82
N LEU A 82 13.89 11.50 4.60
CA LEU A 82 14.22 12.77 3.92
C LEU A 82 14.76 13.83 4.90
N VAL A 83 14.25 13.84 6.14
CA VAL A 83 14.62 14.81 7.19
C VAL A 83 14.95 14.06 8.49
N PRO A 84 16.16 13.46 8.58
CA PRO A 84 16.56 12.65 9.74
C PRO A 84 16.81 13.47 11.01
N ALA A 85 16.73 14.82 10.93
CA ALA A 85 16.91 15.71 12.06
C ALA A 85 15.72 15.73 13.04
N THR A 86 14.59 15.10 12.67
CA THR A 86 13.34 15.14 13.44
C THR A 86 12.97 13.75 13.95
N SER A 87 12.38 13.63 15.14
CA SER A 87 11.99 12.34 15.69
C SER A 87 10.81 11.73 14.91
N GLU A 88 10.89 10.42 14.65
CA GLU A 88 9.86 9.66 13.91
C GLU A 88 8.47 9.82 14.54
N GLY A 89 8.36 9.75 15.87
CA GLY A 89 7.10 9.91 16.59
C GLY A 89 6.48 11.31 16.44
N TRP A 90 7.30 12.35 16.30
CA TRP A 90 6.82 13.71 16.04
C TRP A 90 6.25 13.83 14.62
N LEU A 91 6.91 13.21 13.63
CA LEU A 91 6.42 13.19 12.25
C LEU A 91 5.09 12.43 12.12
N VAL A 92 4.93 11.31 12.84
CA VAL A 92 3.65 10.58 12.90
C VAL A 92 2.56 11.47 13.48
N LEU A 93 2.83 12.18 14.58
CA LEU A 93 1.86 13.08 15.21
C LEU A 93 1.45 14.22 14.27
N VAL A 94 2.43 14.89 13.65
CA VAL A 94 2.18 15.99 12.70
C VAL A 94 1.36 15.50 11.51
N THR A 95 1.71 14.35 10.93
CA THR A 95 0.98 13.79 9.78
C THR A 95 -0.46 13.43 10.18
N ALA A 96 -0.66 12.84 11.37
CA ALA A 96 -2.00 12.55 11.87
C ALA A 96 -2.83 13.83 12.10
N VAL A 97 -2.25 14.87 12.69
CA VAL A 97 -2.91 16.17 12.93
C VAL A 97 -3.27 16.90 11.64
N VAL A 98 -2.50 16.72 10.56
CA VAL A 98 -2.81 17.31 9.25
C VAL A 98 -3.89 16.51 8.51
N VAL A 99 -3.86 15.17 8.60
CA VAL A 99 -4.80 14.30 7.87
C VAL A 99 -6.19 14.27 8.52
N LEU A 100 -6.27 14.38 9.85
CA LEU A 100 -7.55 14.43 10.58
C LEU A 100 -8.53 15.51 10.10
N PRO A 101 -8.14 16.80 10.00
CA PRO A 101 -9.02 17.85 9.51
C PRO A 101 -9.31 17.71 8.01
N VAL A 102 -8.38 17.18 7.21
CA VAL A 102 -8.63 16.88 5.79
C VAL A 102 -9.69 15.78 5.64
N THR A 103 -9.72 14.81 6.56
CA THR A 103 -10.75 13.75 6.58
C THR A 103 -12.12 14.30 6.99
N TRP A 104 -12.16 15.40 7.73
CA TRP A 104 -13.40 16.10 8.09
C TRP A 104 -13.91 17.05 6.99
N LEU A 105 -13.05 17.53 6.09
CA LEU A 105 -13.51 18.25 4.90
C LEU A 105 -14.13 17.25 3.91
N GLN A 106 -15.45 17.11 3.98
CA GLN A 106 -16.27 16.33 3.04
C GLN A 106 -16.36 16.95 1.63
N ASP A 107 -15.41 17.81 1.24
CA ASP A 107 -15.33 18.35 -0.11
C ASP A 107 -14.76 17.29 -1.05
N PHE A 108 -15.66 16.41 -1.53
CA PHE A 108 -15.36 15.35 -2.51
C PHE A 108 -14.64 15.89 -3.77
N ALA A 109 -14.83 17.17 -4.11
CA ALA A 109 -14.18 17.82 -5.25
C ALA A 109 -12.67 18.07 -5.05
N LEU A 110 -12.20 18.27 -3.82
CA LEU A 110 -10.77 18.42 -3.52
C LEU A 110 -10.11 17.04 -3.40
N LEU A 111 -10.81 16.06 -2.82
CA LEU A 111 -10.36 14.68 -2.74
C LEU A 111 -10.16 14.07 -4.12
N SER A 112 -11.07 14.31 -5.06
CA SER A 112 -10.92 13.84 -6.44
C SER A 112 -9.69 14.43 -7.14
N ARG A 113 -9.40 15.73 -6.92
CA ARG A 113 -8.21 16.38 -7.48
C ARG A 113 -6.93 15.85 -6.86
N LEU A 114 -6.92 15.65 -5.53
CA LEU A 114 -5.78 15.04 -4.83
C LEU A 114 -5.52 13.61 -5.29
N ALA A 115 -6.57 12.82 -5.57
CA ALA A 115 -6.43 11.46 -6.10
C ALA A 115 -5.77 11.45 -7.48
N GLU A 116 -6.09 12.42 -8.33
CA GLU A 116 -5.45 12.59 -9.64
C GLU A 116 -3.95 12.90 -9.47
N TYR A 117 -3.59 13.86 -8.60
CA TYR A 117 -2.19 14.14 -8.26
C TYR A 117 -1.47 12.93 -7.65
N GLY A 118 -2.15 12.15 -6.81
CA GLY A 118 -1.62 10.91 -6.25
C GLY A 118 -1.26 9.90 -7.33
N THR A 119 -2.08 9.80 -8.37
CA THR A 119 -1.80 8.91 -9.52
C THR A 119 -0.52 9.33 -10.25
N TYR A 120 -0.36 10.64 -10.50
CA TYR A 120 0.87 11.15 -11.11
C TYR A 120 2.12 10.91 -10.24
N ALA A 121 2.00 11.09 -8.93
CA ALA A 121 3.09 10.83 -7.99
C ALA A 121 3.53 9.37 -8.01
N VAL A 122 2.60 8.42 -8.07
CA VAL A 122 2.90 6.98 -8.17
C VAL A 122 3.60 6.65 -9.48
N ILE A 123 3.13 7.19 -10.61
CA ILE A 123 3.77 6.99 -11.92
C ILE A 123 5.21 7.50 -11.89
N LEU A 124 5.43 8.70 -11.35
CA LEU A 124 6.75 9.29 -11.23
C LEU A 124 7.65 8.45 -10.32
N GLY A 125 7.15 7.99 -9.17
CA GLY A 125 7.88 7.09 -8.28
C GLY A 125 8.33 5.80 -8.98
N TYR A 126 7.43 5.16 -9.73
CA TYR A 126 7.75 3.96 -10.51
C TYR A 126 8.81 4.22 -11.58
N SER A 127 8.73 5.36 -12.28
CA SER A 127 9.71 5.74 -13.30
C SER A 127 11.12 5.91 -12.72
N VAL A 128 11.23 6.49 -11.52
CA VAL A 128 12.50 6.64 -10.80
C VAL A 128 13.04 5.27 -10.42
N THR A 129 12.21 4.40 -9.83
CA THR A 129 12.63 3.04 -9.45
C THR A 129 13.13 2.24 -10.65
N LEU A 130 12.44 2.29 -11.79
CA LEU A 130 12.88 1.63 -13.02
C LEU A 130 14.21 2.18 -13.54
N SER A 131 14.40 3.49 -13.47
CA SER A 131 15.65 4.14 -13.91
C SER A 131 16.84 3.68 -13.07
N TYR A 132 16.68 3.61 -11.74
CA TYR A 132 17.70 3.07 -10.85
C TYR A 132 17.97 1.58 -11.10
N ALA A 133 16.91 0.77 -11.29
CA ALA A 133 17.06 -0.66 -11.58
C ALA A 133 17.82 -0.90 -12.89
N ALA A 134 17.52 -0.12 -13.94
CA ALA A 134 18.22 -0.20 -15.23
C ALA A 134 19.69 0.23 -15.12
N GLY A 135 19.99 1.29 -14.35
CA GLY A 135 21.35 1.76 -14.11
C GLY A 135 22.22 0.73 -13.37
N VAL A 136 21.68 0.08 -12.33
CA VAL A 136 22.37 -0.97 -11.58
C VAL A 136 22.56 -2.24 -12.42
N ALA A 137 21.56 -2.63 -13.22
CA ALA A 137 21.67 -3.77 -14.14
C ALA A 137 22.73 -3.55 -15.23
N GLY A 138 22.98 -2.29 -15.62
CA GLY A 138 24.06 -1.92 -16.54
C GLY A 138 25.46 -2.10 -15.93
N HIS A 139 25.63 -1.84 -14.63
CA HIS A 139 26.93 -1.91 -13.96
C HIS A 139 27.42 -3.36 -13.74
N HIS A 140 26.51 -4.33 -13.59
CA HIS A 140 26.86 -5.75 -13.42
C HIS A 140 27.24 -6.50 -14.72
N ARG A 141 27.23 -5.83 -15.89
CA ARG A 141 27.69 -6.42 -17.17
C ARG A 141 29.14 -6.12 -17.53
N GLY A 142 29.89 -5.40 -16.69
CA GLY A 142 31.34 -5.23 -16.85
C GLY A 142 32.11 -6.45 -16.35
N PRO A 143 33.11 -6.99 -17.09
CA PRO A 143 33.98 -8.03 -16.58
C PRO A 143 34.87 -7.46 -15.48
N HIS A 144 34.55 -7.71 -14.21
CA HIS A 144 35.47 -7.41 -13.13
C HIS A 144 36.56 -8.51 -13.06
N PRO A 145 37.85 -8.15 -13.21
CA PRO A 145 38.94 -9.06 -12.84
C PRO A 145 38.87 -9.32 -11.34
N VAL A 146 38.90 -10.59 -10.96
CA VAL A 146 39.00 -11.04 -9.57
C VAL A 146 40.33 -10.52 -9.02
N ALA A 147 40.30 -9.42 -8.28
CA ALA A 147 41.45 -9.01 -7.47
C ALA A 147 41.62 -10.05 -6.36
N PRO A 148 42.80 -10.70 -6.24
CA PRO A 148 43.00 -11.72 -5.22
C PRO A 148 42.93 -11.09 -3.83
N LEU A 149 42.09 -11.67 -2.99
CA LEU A 149 42.01 -11.42 -1.55
C LEU A 149 43.42 -11.43 -0.96
N ALA A 150 43.87 -10.26 -0.49
CA ALA A 150 45.06 -10.13 0.33
C ALA A 150 44.93 -11.07 1.54
N GLN A 151 45.83 -12.05 1.64
CA GLN A 151 45.91 -12.96 2.77
C GLN A 151 46.14 -12.16 4.07
N PRO A 152 45.39 -12.42 5.16
CA PRO A 152 45.78 -11.90 6.46
C PRO A 152 47.05 -12.62 6.94
N ALA A 153 48.04 -11.83 7.35
CA ALA A 153 49.36 -12.27 7.80
C ALA A 153 49.29 -13.25 9.00
N PRO A 154 50.25 -14.19 9.14
CA PRO A 154 50.30 -15.11 10.27
C PRO A 154 50.65 -14.37 11.58
N SER A 155 49.86 -14.64 12.62
CA SER A 155 50.07 -14.16 13.99
C SER A 155 51.38 -14.69 14.59
N PRO A 156 52.17 -13.86 15.32
CA PRO A 156 53.39 -14.32 15.98
C PRO A 156 53.08 -15.25 17.16
N THR A 157 53.77 -16.38 17.21
CA THR A 157 53.76 -17.33 18.33
C THR A 157 54.38 -16.71 19.60
N PRO A 158 53.83 -16.96 20.79
CA PRO A 158 54.48 -16.59 22.04
C PRO A 158 55.63 -17.57 22.33
N LYS A 159 56.81 -17.02 22.60
CA LYS A 159 57.93 -17.78 23.18
C LYS A 159 57.65 -17.98 24.67
N SER A 160 57.53 -19.23 25.08
CA SER A 160 57.81 -19.73 26.44
C SER A 160 58.32 -21.15 26.35
#